data_AF-A0A521EIJ5-F1
#
_entry.id   AF-A0A521EIJ5-F1
#
_cell.length_a   1.000
_cell.length_b   1.000
_cell.length_c   1.000
_cell.angle_alpha   90.00
_cell.angle_beta   90.00
_cell.angle_gamma   90.00
#
_symmetry.space_group_name_H-M   'P 1'
#
loop_
_entity.id
_entity.type
_entity.pdbx_description
1 polymer ?
#
loop_
_entity_poly.entity_id
_entity_poly.type
_entity_poly.pdbx_seq_one_letter_code
_entity_poly.pdbx_strand_id
1 'polypeptide(L)'
;METYEIQGKTYKVLINHKNGWNPKAFSKRYSEVLDKYDYIVGDWGYGQLRLKGFFSDRHPRATRETRIAHVEEYIHEFCNFGCAYFVLERLKPSTASHSRNGKHKQRRQQG
;
A
#
# COMPACT_ATOMS: atom_id res chain seq x y z
N MET A 1 -8.56 12.46 -0.79
CA MET A 1 -7.47 11.46 -0.72
C MET A 1 -6.29 12.03 -1.49
N GLU A 2 -5.12 12.14 -0.86
CA GLU A 2 -3.91 12.78 -1.41
C GLU A 2 -3.18 11.84 -2.39
N THR A 3 -2.58 12.41 -3.44
CA THR A 3 -1.74 11.70 -4.42
C THR A 3 -0.36 12.32 -4.47
N TYR A 4 0.67 11.49 -4.69
CA TYR A 4 2.07 11.89 -4.73
C TYR A 4 2.78 11.23 -5.91
N GLU A 5 3.60 11.98 -6.64
CA GLU A 5 4.35 11.47 -7.79
C GLU A 5 5.86 11.44 -7.52
N ILE A 6 6.50 10.34 -7.89
CA ILE A 6 7.95 10.18 -7.82
C ILE A 6 8.43 9.25 -8.93
N GLN A 7 9.50 9.63 -9.64
CA GLN A 7 10.11 8.81 -10.71
C GLN A 7 9.08 8.29 -11.74
N GLY A 8 8.15 9.17 -12.17
CA GLY A 8 7.09 8.83 -13.14
C GLY A 8 6.01 7.88 -12.61
N LYS A 9 5.94 7.66 -11.29
CA LYS A 9 4.95 6.80 -10.64
C LYS A 9 4.06 7.62 -9.73
N THR A 10 2.75 7.48 -9.92
CA THR A 10 1.76 8.10 -9.07
C THR A 10 1.35 7.14 -7.96
N TYR A 11 1.39 7.63 -6.73
CA TYR A 11 0.96 6.94 -5.53
C TYR A 11 -0.23 7.66 -4.91
N LYS A 12 -1.14 6.89 -4.32
CA LYS A 12 -2.26 7.39 -3.54
C LYS A 12 -2.03 7.05 -2.07
N VAL A 13 -2.19 8.04 -1.19
CA VAL A 13 -2.15 7.81 0.26
C VAL A 13 -3.45 7.15 0.68
N LEU A 14 -3.37 5.88 1.10
CA LEU A 14 -4.52 5.12 1.58
C LEU A 14 -4.71 5.28 3.08
N ILE A 15 -3.60 5.21 3.82
CA ILE A 15 -3.58 5.33 5.28
C ILE A 15 -2.52 6.35 5.67
N ASN A 16 -2.89 7.27 6.55
CA ASN A 16 -1.98 8.20 7.21
C ASN A 16 -2.24 8.16 8.72
N HIS A 17 -1.61 7.22 9.41
CA HIS A 17 -1.78 7.04 10.84
C HIS A 17 -0.83 7.97 11.60
N LYS A 18 -1.36 8.75 12.56
CA LYS A 18 -0.60 9.70 13.39
C LYS A 18 0.25 10.70 12.58
N ASN A 19 -0.26 11.14 11.43
CA ASN A 19 0.48 12.03 10.53
C ASN A 19 1.85 11.47 10.09
N GLY A 20 1.97 10.15 9.95
CA GLY A 20 3.21 9.50 9.53
C GLY A 20 3.61 9.81 8.08
N TRP A 21 2.67 10.22 7.23
CA TRP A 21 2.97 10.59 5.85
C TRP A 21 3.77 11.89 5.79
N ASN A 22 4.98 11.81 5.24
CA ASN A 22 5.84 12.96 4.98
C ASN A 22 6.48 12.80 3.59
N PRO A 23 5.99 13.54 2.56
CA PRO A 23 6.49 13.44 1.20
C PRO A 23 8.00 13.63 1.06
N LYS A 24 8.58 14.57 1.85
CA LYS A 24 10.01 14.87 1.83
C LYS A 24 10.85 13.75 2.44
N ALA A 25 10.36 13.09 3.48
CA ALA A 25 11.07 11.95 4.07
C ALA A 25 10.96 10.71 3.17
N PHE A 26 9.77 10.48 2.60
CA PHE A 26 9.52 9.40 1.67
C PHE A 26 10.43 9.51 0.44
N SER A 27 10.51 10.67 -0.21
CA SER A 27 11.35 10.86 -1.40
C SER A 27 12.83 10.59 -1.14
N LYS A 28 13.34 10.96 0.04
CA LYS A 28 14.73 10.70 0.45
C LYS A 28 15.03 9.22 0.68
N ARG A 29 14.03 8.43 1.11
CA ARG A 29 14.19 7.00 1.39
C ARG A 29 13.78 6.10 0.23
N TYR A 30 13.08 6.67 -0.75
CA TYR A 30 12.62 5.95 -1.92
C TYR A 30 13.78 5.36 -2.71
N SER A 31 13.61 4.12 -3.18
CA SER A 31 14.56 3.43 -4.04
C SER A 31 13.79 2.70 -5.13
N GLU A 32 14.35 2.62 -6.34
CA GLU A 32 13.75 1.94 -7.49
C GLU A 32 13.47 0.45 -7.23
N VAL A 33 14.12 -0.16 -6.24
CA VAL A 33 13.75 -1.53 -5.80
C VAL A 33 12.29 -1.64 -5.35
N LEU A 34 11.68 -0.53 -4.91
CA LEU A 34 10.28 -0.45 -4.50
C LEU A 34 9.32 -0.44 -5.70
N ASP A 35 9.82 -0.16 -6.91
CA ASP A 35 9.03 -0.06 -8.14
C ASP A 35 8.34 -1.38 -8.52
N LYS A 36 8.84 -2.51 -8.02
CA LYS A 36 8.23 -3.81 -8.33
C LYS A 36 6.93 -4.04 -7.56
N TYR A 37 6.66 -3.29 -6.49
CA TYR A 37 5.54 -3.53 -5.57
C TYR A 37 4.30 -2.70 -5.94
N ASP A 38 3.12 -3.19 -5.56
CA ASP A 38 1.85 -2.48 -5.76
C ASP A 38 1.59 -1.47 -4.64
N TYR A 39 2.09 -1.75 -3.44
CA TYR A 39 1.92 -0.94 -2.25
C TYR A 39 3.27 -0.67 -1.59
N ILE A 40 3.39 0.49 -0.93
CA ILE A 40 4.53 0.81 -0.08
C ILE A 40 3.99 1.19 1.30
N VAL A 41 4.49 0.49 2.32
CA VAL A 41 4.26 0.85 3.72
C VAL A 41 5.48 1.61 4.20
N GLY A 42 5.24 2.76 4.82
CA GLY A 42 6.26 3.50 5.52
C GLY A 42 5.93 3.56 7.00
N ASP A 43 6.87 3.16 7.85
CA ASP A 43 6.70 3.18 9.31
C ASP A 43 7.90 3.86 9.99
N TRP A 44 7.65 4.47 11.13
CA TRP A 44 8.65 5.25 11.87
C TRP A 44 9.16 4.47 13.09
N GLY A 45 10.32 3.83 12.94
CA GLY A 45 11.04 3.19 14.04
C GLY A 45 12.17 4.08 14.56
N TYR A 46 12.16 4.42 15.85
CA TYR A 46 13.22 5.24 16.48
C TYR A 46 13.53 6.55 15.73
N GLY A 47 12.50 7.21 15.19
CA GLY A 47 12.63 8.45 14.42
C GLY A 47 13.14 8.26 12.98
N GLN A 48 13.38 7.02 12.54
CA GLN A 48 13.80 6.71 11.18
C GLN A 48 12.65 6.11 10.36
N LEU A 49 12.44 6.67 9.16
CA LEU A 49 11.49 6.12 8.21
C LEU A 49 12.05 4.86 7.56
N ARG A 50 11.32 3.76 7.68
CA ARG A 50 11.56 2.50 6.98
C ARG A 50 10.51 2.37 5.88
N LEU A 51 10.92 1.89 4.70
CA LEU A 51 10.00 1.62 3.60
C LEU A 51 10.03 0.12 3.29
N LYS A 52 8.86 -0.49 3.21
CA LYS A 52 8.68 -1.89 2.80
C LYS A 52 7.65 -1.99 1.70
N GLY A 53 7.98 -2.75 0.67
CA GLY A 53 7.10 -3.00 -0.46
C GLY A 53 6.20 -4.21 -0.25
N PHE A 54 4.94 -4.08 -0.67
CA PHE A 54 3.94 -5.14 -0.63
C PHE A 54 3.24 -5.26 -1.99
N PHE A 55 2.85 -6.47 -2.33
CA PHE A 55 2.06 -6.80 -3.50
C PHE A 55 0.58 -6.86 -3.16
N SER A 56 -0.26 -6.66 -4.17
CA SER A 56 -1.68 -7.01 -4.08
C SER A 56 -1.84 -8.51 -3.85
N ASP A 57 -2.94 -8.93 -3.20
CA ASP A 57 -3.16 -10.33 -2.81
C ASP A 57 -3.19 -11.30 -3.99
N ARG A 58 -3.53 -10.79 -5.19
CA ARG A 58 -3.63 -11.58 -6.42
C ARG A 58 -2.34 -11.56 -7.25
N HIS A 59 -1.31 -10.84 -6.83
CA HIS A 59 -0.09 -10.71 -7.61
C HIS A 59 0.72 -12.02 -7.57
N PRO A 60 1.20 -12.54 -8.72
CA PRO A 60 1.82 -13.88 -8.79
C PRO A 60 3.12 -14.00 -7.98
N ARG A 61 3.82 -12.88 -7.73
CA ARG A 61 5.02 -12.85 -6.90
C ARG A 61 4.75 -12.60 -5.40
N ALA A 62 3.49 -12.54 -4.99
CA ALA A 62 3.12 -12.22 -3.61
C ALA A 62 3.29 -13.43 -2.68
N THR A 63 4.30 -13.36 -1.83
CA THR A 63 4.49 -14.29 -0.70
C THR A 63 3.67 -13.86 0.50
N ARG A 64 3.51 -14.73 1.51
CA ARG A 64 2.78 -14.40 2.75
C ARG A 64 3.27 -13.08 3.36
N GLU A 65 4.57 -12.90 3.50
CA GLU A 65 5.17 -11.71 4.14
C GLU A 65 5.12 -10.43 3.29
N THR A 66 4.77 -10.53 2.01
CA THR A 66 4.76 -9.41 1.06
C THR A 66 3.37 -9.14 0.50
N ARG A 67 2.30 -9.71 1.04
CA ARG A 67 0.92 -9.40 0.65
C ARG A 67 0.35 -8.24 1.46
N ILE A 68 -0.45 -7.40 0.80
CA ILE A 68 -1.14 -6.29 1.45
C ILE A 68 -2.06 -6.77 2.59
N ALA A 69 -2.66 -7.96 2.49
CA ALA A 69 -3.46 -8.55 3.55
C ALA A 69 -2.69 -8.75 4.89
N HIS A 70 -1.36 -8.82 4.86
CA HIS A 70 -0.52 -9.01 6.04
C HIS A 70 0.15 -7.73 6.56
N VAL A 71 -0.29 -6.56 6.09
CA VAL A 71 0.27 -5.28 6.53
C VAL A 71 -0.04 -5.00 8.00
N GLU A 72 -1.21 -5.39 8.50
CA GLU A 72 -1.57 -5.19 9.91
C GLU A 72 -0.64 -5.96 10.83
N GLU A 73 -0.36 -7.22 10.53
CA GLU A 73 0.59 -8.05 11.26
C GLU A 73 2.00 -7.48 11.18
N TYR A 74 2.43 -7.00 10.01
CA TYR A 74 3.71 -6.32 9.87
C TYR A 74 3.80 -5.08 10.77
N ILE A 75 2.76 -4.26 10.83
CA ILE A 75 2.75 -3.08 11.71
C ILE A 75 2.77 -3.52 13.17
N HIS A 76 1.95 -4.50 13.58
CA HIS A 76 1.94 -4.97 14.96
C HIS A 76 3.26 -5.60 15.42
N GLU A 77 3.97 -6.29 14.53
CA GLU A 77 5.23 -6.95 14.87
C GLU A 77 6.43 -5.99 14.87
N PHE A 78 6.46 -5.03 13.92
CA PHE A 78 7.65 -4.21 13.68
C PHE A 78 7.49 -2.72 14.03
N CYS A 79 6.27 -2.19 14.11
CA CYS A 79 5.99 -0.79 14.46
C CYS A 79 5.72 -0.76 15.98
N ASN A 80 6.73 -0.33 16.75
CA ASN A 80 6.65 -0.20 18.22
C ASN A 80 5.35 0.50 18.66
N PHE A 81 4.91 0.28 19.90
CA PHE A 81 3.70 0.93 20.43
C PHE A 81 3.65 2.43 20.14
N GLY A 82 2.59 2.84 19.43
CA GLY A 82 2.34 4.22 19.09
C GLY A 82 3.15 4.80 17.92
N CYS A 83 3.89 3.97 17.18
CA CYS A 83 4.60 4.30 15.95
C CYS A 83 3.64 4.89 14.88
N ALA A 84 4.09 5.95 14.21
CA ALA A 84 3.38 6.53 13.07
C ALA A 84 3.69 5.71 11.81
N TYR A 85 2.71 5.57 10.93
CA TYR A 85 2.91 4.87 9.67
C TYR A 85 1.95 5.37 8.59
N PHE A 86 2.25 5.02 7.34
CA PHE A 86 1.42 5.30 6.20
C PHE A 86 1.45 4.14 5.21
N VAL A 87 0.40 4.05 4.40
CA VAL A 87 0.30 3.07 3.30
C VAL A 87 -0.02 3.81 2.01
N LEU A 88 0.83 3.60 1.01
CA LEU A 88 0.67 4.09 -0.35
C LEU A 88 0.26 2.96 -1.28
N GLU A 89 -0.66 3.24 -2.18
CA GLU A 89 -1.00 2.39 -3.32
C GLU A 89 -0.46 3.01 -4.60
N ARG A 90 0.26 2.23 -5.40
CA ARG A 90 0.68 2.66 -6.72
C ARG A 90 -0.52 2.66 -7.66
N LEU A 91 -0.80 3.82 -8.24
CA LEU A 91 -1.76 3.94 -9.32
C LEU A 91 -1.08 3.45 -10.60
N LYS A 92 -1.62 2.37 -11.17
CA LYS A 92 -1.22 1.95 -12.50
C LYS A 92 -1.78 2.97 -13.49
N PRO A 93 -1.00 3.41 -14.49
CA PRO A 93 -1.55 4.21 -15.57
C PRO A 93 -2.75 3.44 -16.11
N SER A 94 -3.91 4.09 -16.12
CA SER A 94 -5.17 3.43 -16.44
C SER A 94 -5.12 2.94 -17.88
N THR A 95 -4.72 1.70 -18.09
CA THR A 95 -5.33 0.92 -19.15
C THR A 95 -6.74 0.67 -18.66
N ALA A 96 -7.73 1.34 -19.26
CA ALA A 96 -9.12 1.01 -19.04
C ALA A 96 -9.28 -0.52 -19.12
N SER A 97 -9.94 -1.12 -18.12
CA SER A 97 -10.16 -2.57 -17.88
C SER A 97 -9.17 -3.27 -16.93
N HIS A 98 -9.61 -3.53 -15.70
CA HIS A 98 -9.87 -4.89 -15.18
C HIS A 98 -10.40 -4.83 -13.74
N SER A 99 -11.71 -5.08 -13.61
CA SER A 99 -12.39 -5.64 -12.42
C SER A 99 -12.58 -4.75 -11.18
N ARG A 100 -13.49 -3.78 -11.28
CA ARG A 100 -14.50 -3.58 -10.22
C ARG A 100 -15.77 -4.33 -10.65
N ASN A 101 -15.92 -5.60 -10.28
CA ASN A 101 -17.24 -6.22 -10.26
C ASN A 101 -17.28 -7.43 -9.31
N GLY A 102 -17.26 -7.13 -8.01
CA GLY A 102 -17.77 -8.02 -6.96
C GLY A 102 -19.29 -7.94 -6.95
N LYS A 103 -19.91 -8.95 -7.54
CA LYS A 103 -21.33 -9.10 -7.86
C LYS A 103 -22.25 -8.99 -6.63
N HIS A 104 -23.10 -7.98 -6.59
CA HIS A 104 -24.41 -8.06 -5.94
C HIS A 104 -25.35 -8.75 -6.94
N LYS A 105 -25.52 -10.09 -6.87
CA LYS A 105 -26.54 -10.80 -7.65
C LYS A 105 -27.62 -11.31 -6.72
N GLN A 106 -28.58 -10.43 -6.47
CA GLN A 106 -29.90 -10.76 -5.95
C GLN A 106 -30.67 -11.58 -7.01
N ARG A 107 -31.47 -12.53 -6.52
CA ARG A 107 -32.63 -13.21 -7.16
C ARG A 107 -32.37 -14.42 -8.07
N ARG A 108 -33.01 -15.53 -7.67
CA ARG A 108 -33.87 -16.49 -8.44
C ARG A 108 -34.10 -17.73 -7.53
N GLN A 109 -35.26 -18.35 -7.31
CA GLN A 109 -36.52 -18.59 -8.04
C GLN A 109 -37.64 -18.87 -6.98
N GLN A 110 -38.88 -18.39 -7.12
CA GLN A 110 -40.01 -19.07 -7.80
C GLN A 110 -40.16 -20.56 -7.47
N GLY A 111 -41.21 -20.85 -6.71
CA GLY A 111 -41.88 -22.13 -6.50
C GLY A 111 -43.25 -21.81 -5.93
#